data_AF-A0A1Q7GE29-F1
#
_entry.id   AF-A0A1Q7GE29-F1
#
_cell.length_a   1.000
_cell.length_b   1.000
_cell.length_c   1.000
_cell.angle_alpha   90.00
_cell.angle_beta   90.00
_cell.angle_gamma   90.00
#
_symmetry.space_group_name_H-M   'P 1'
#
loop_
_entity.id
_entity.type
_entity.pdbx_description
1 polymer ?
#
loop_
_entity_poly.entity_id
_entity_poly.type
_entity_poly.pdbx_seq_one_letter_code
_entity_poly.pdbx_strand_id
1 'polypeptide(L)'
;MGRIALAFVSGKILALDGGHRVITLEEVGPGTGRPAGLVTRRIELTSATRIELVSRARAAAAGGWAGGFKQAPQTATHLRVGDYVTVTIESRPGHCRAVSVTVMRPETAVPAAAGQQAGLFGQGR
;
A
#
# COMPACT_ATOMS: atom_id res chain seq x y z
N MET A 1 23.90 -18.77 14.09
CA MET A 1 23.43 -17.99 12.91
C MET A 1 21.91 -17.96 12.93
N GLY A 2 21.29 -16.77 13.00
CA GLY A 2 19.83 -16.65 13.07
C GLY A 2 19.16 -17.02 11.75
N ARG A 3 18.02 -17.73 11.79
CA ARG A 3 17.26 -18.10 10.58
C ARG A 3 16.75 -16.83 9.90
N ILE A 4 17.00 -16.73 8.59
CA ILE A 4 16.33 -15.75 7.73
C ILE A 4 14.99 -16.37 7.35
N ALA A 5 13.91 -15.69 7.67
CA ALA A 5 12.57 -16.06 7.21
C ALA A 5 12.12 -15.07 6.14
N LEU A 6 11.61 -15.60 5.03
CA LEU A 6 10.82 -14.81 4.09
C LEU A 6 9.40 -14.68 4.64
N ALA A 7 8.89 -13.46 4.70
CA ALA A 7 7.53 -13.17 5.13
C ALA A 7 6.90 -12.12 4.22
N PHE A 8 5.57 -12.12 4.16
CA PHE A 8 4.78 -11.11 3.47
C PHE A 8 4.11 -10.20 4.50
N VAL A 9 4.24 -8.90 4.28
CA VAL A 9 3.62 -7.86 5.10
C VAL A 9 2.84 -6.95 4.18
N SER A 10 1.58 -6.68 4.49
CA SER A 10 0.73 -5.78 3.69
C SER A 10 0.13 -4.70 4.56
N GLY A 11 0.22 -3.46 4.09
CA GLY A 11 -0.18 -2.32 4.91
C GLY A 11 -0.07 -0.98 4.20
N LYS A 12 -0.50 0.07 4.91
CA LYS A 12 -0.42 1.45 4.43
C LYS A 12 0.89 2.09 4.88
N ILE A 13 1.58 2.79 3.99
CA ILE A 13 2.76 3.60 4.35
C ILE A 13 2.31 4.77 5.23
N LEU A 14 2.79 4.82 6.47
CA LEU A 14 2.59 5.94 7.38
C LEU A 14 3.72 6.97 7.31
N ALA A 15 4.96 6.52 7.08
CA ALA A 15 6.14 7.38 7.09
C ALA A 15 7.22 6.89 6.12
N LEU A 16 8.01 7.84 5.62
CA LEU A 16 9.16 7.64 4.76
C LEU A 16 10.36 8.36 5.39
N ASP A 17 11.35 7.60 5.85
CA ASP A 17 12.52 8.15 6.55
C ASP A 17 13.82 7.92 5.76
N GLY A 18 14.89 8.63 6.16
CA GLY A 18 16.25 8.38 5.70
C GLY A 18 16.43 8.54 4.18
N GLY A 19 15.70 9.45 3.55
CA GLY A 19 15.69 9.61 2.09
C GLY A 19 15.02 8.45 1.37
N HIS A 20 13.87 7.99 1.88
CA HIS A 20 13.11 6.83 1.37
C HIS A 20 13.85 5.48 1.51
N ARG A 21 14.77 5.38 2.47
CA ARG A 21 15.47 4.12 2.78
C ARG A 21 14.75 3.30 3.85
N VAL A 22 13.78 3.87 4.55
CA VAL A 22 12.96 3.16 5.51
C VAL A 22 11.51 3.55 5.29
N ILE A 23 10.64 2.55 5.18
CA ILE A 23 9.18 2.72 5.21
C ILE A 23 8.65 2.27 6.58
N THR A 24 7.72 3.03 7.12
CA THR A 24 6.92 2.59 8.27
C THR A 24 5.53 2.21 7.76
N LEU A 25 5.15 0.94 7.94
CA LEU A 25 3.86 0.40 7.54
C LEU A 25 2.94 0.26 8.73
N GLU A 26 1.66 0.59 8.54
CA GLU A 26 0.56 0.13 9.38
C GLU A 26 -0.02 -1.14 8.75
N GLU A 27 0.11 -2.27 9.43
CA GLU A 27 -0.41 -3.56 9.01
C GLU A 27 -1.38 -4.13 10.05
N VAL A 28 -2.19 -5.10 9.63
CA VAL A 28 -2.97 -5.92 10.55
C VAL A 28 -2.05 -6.97 11.13
N GLY A 29 -1.88 -6.96 12.46
CA GLY A 29 -1.03 -7.93 13.15
C GLY A 29 -1.53 -9.38 13.00
N PRO A 30 -0.70 -10.38 13.36
CA PRO A 30 -1.11 -11.77 13.31
C PRO A 30 -2.38 -12.01 14.14
N GLY A 31 -3.40 -12.61 13.51
CA GLY A 31 -4.69 -12.90 14.16
C GLY A 31 -4.55 -14.04 15.16
N THR A 32 -4.56 -13.73 16.46
CA THR A 32 -4.49 -14.73 17.55
C THR A 32 -5.86 -15.06 18.15
N GLY A 33 -6.94 -14.99 17.36
CA GLY A 33 -8.33 -15.25 17.83
C GLY A 33 -9.00 -14.08 18.57
N ARG A 34 -8.36 -12.91 18.63
CA ARG A 34 -8.94 -11.61 19.01
C ARG A 34 -8.89 -10.67 17.79
N PRO A 35 -9.63 -9.54 17.78
CA PRO A 35 -9.48 -8.54 16.71
C PRO A 35 -8.00 -8.20 16.57
N ALA A 36 -7.44 -8.49 15.40
CA ALA A 36 -6.03 -8.22 15.14
C ALA A 36 -5.80 -6.72 15.22
N GLY A 37 -4.98 -6.30 16.19
CA GLY A 37 -4.62 -4.90 16.34
C GLY A 37 -3.84 -4.40 15.12
N LEU A 38 -3.97 -3.10 14.84
CA LEU A 38 -3.06 -2.43 13.93
C LEU A 38 -1.69 -2.37 14.59
N VAL A 39 -0.66 -2.78 13.86
CA VAL A 39 0.74 -2.71 14.31
C VAL A 39 1.55 -1.92 13.31
N THR A 40 2.57 -1.22 13.81
CA THR A 40 3.52 -0.51 12.96
C THR A 40 4.78 -1.34 12.76
N ARG A 41 5.25 -1.41 11.51
CA ARG A 41 6.49 -2.11 11.16
C ARG A 41 7.40 -1.19 10.37
N ARG A 42 8.64 -1.04 10.84
CA ARG A 42 9.72 -0.36 10.09
C ARG A 42 10.42 -1.39 9.20
N ILE A 43 10.54 -1.09 7.92
CA ILE A 43 11.17 -1.95 6.93
C ILE A 43 12.20 -1.14 6.15
N GLU A 44 13.41 -1.67 6.08
CA GLU A 44 14.51 -1.08 5.33
C GLU A 44 14.41 -1.41 3.84
N LEU A 45 14.62 -0.39 3.02
CA LEU A 45 14.74 -0.46 1.57
C LEU A 45 16.21 -0.32 1.20
N THR A 46 16.66 -1.15 0.26
CA THR A 46 18.03 -1.09 -0.28
C THR A 46 17.99 -0.89 -1.79
N SER A 47 19.13 -0.58 -2.40
CA SER A 47 19.25 -0.50 -3.87
C SER A 47 18.88 -1.81 -4.57
N ALA A 48 18.94 -2.95 -3.87
CA ALA A 48 18.54 -4.25 -4.37
C ALA A 48 17.02 -4.53 -4.25
N THR A 49 16.27 -3.69 -3.53
CA THR A 49 14.84 -3.88 -3.35
C THR A 49 14.10 -3.59 -4.66
N ARG A 50 13.37 -4.58 -5.19
CA ARG A 50 12.52 -4.40 -6.37
C ARG A 50 11.24 -3.68 -5.99
N ILE A 51 10.87 -2.62 -6.71
CA ILE A 51 9.65 -1.86 -6.43
C ILE A 51 8.83 -1.74 -7.73
N GLU A 52 7.55 -2.05 -7.65
CA GLU A 52 6.63 -1.99 -8.79
C GLU A 52 5.32 -1.32 -8.38
N LEU A 53 4.84 -0.39 -9.20
CA LEU A 53 3.51 0.20 -9.08
C LEU A 53 2.51 -0.61 -9.90
N VAL A 54 1.49 -1.11 -9.23
CA VAL A 54 0.34 -1.80 -9.83
C VAL A 54 -0.83 -0.81 -9.91
N SER A 55 -1.40 -0.68 -11.10
CA SER A 55 -2.55 0.19 -11.35
C SER A 55 -3.52 -0.47 -12.32
N ARG A 56 -4.79 -0.05 -12.30
CA ARG A 56 -5.77 -0.49 -13.30
C ARG A 56 -5.40 0.06 -14.68
N ALA A 57 -5.45 -0.79 -15.68
CA ALA A 57 -5.32 -0.42 -17.08
C ALA A 57 -6.67 0.14 -17.57
N ARG A 58 -6.71 1.43 -17.93
CA ARG A 58 -7.92 2.07 -18.49
C ARG A 58 -8.30 1.52 -19.86
N ALA A 59 -7.31 1.10 -20.64
CA ALA A 59 -7.48 0.40 -21.90
C ALA A 59 -6.70 -0.91 -21.86
N ALA A 60 -7.16 -1.91 -22.59
CA ALA A 60 -6.39 -3.13 -22.82
C ALA A 60 -5.09 -2.80 -23.57
N ALA A 61 -3.96 -3.32 -23.10
CA ALA A 61 -2.78 -3.43 -23.96
C ALA A 61 -3.09 -4.41 -25.11
N ALA A 62 -2.29 -4.39 -26.19
CA ALA A 62 -2.44 -5.39 -27.26
C ALA A 62 -2.29 -6.80 -26.67
N GLY A 63 -3.37 -7.61 -26.71
CA GLY A 63 -3.45 -8.94 -26.08
C GLY A 63 -3.86 -8.96 -24.60
N GLY A 64 -4.16 -7.81 -23.98
CA GLY A 64 -4.63 -7.70 -22.60
C GLY A 64 -6.16 -7.63 -22.47
N TRP A 65 -6.65 -7.77 -21.24
CA TRP A 65 -8.06 -7.54 -20.91
C TRP A 65 -8.29 -6.09 -20.47
N ALA A 66 -9.37 -5.47 -20.96
CA ALA A 66 -9.80 -4.17 -20.50
C ALA A 66 -10.15 -4.24 -19.00
N GLY A 67 -9.65 -3.28 -18.21
CA GLY A 67 -9.80 -3.30 -16.75
C GLY A 67 -8.81 -4.21 -16.00
N GLY A 68 -7.87 -4.86 -16.71
CA GLY A 68 -6.76 -5.60 -16.11
C GLY A 68 -5.78 -4.70 -15.35
N PHE A 69 -4.74 -5.28 -14.75
CA PHE A 69 -3.68 -4.52 -14.07
C PHE A 69 -2.47 -4.32 -14.97
N LYS A 70 -1.85 -3.15 -14.87
CA LYS A 70 -0.52 -2.88 -15.41
C LYS A 70 0.47 -2.70 -14.26
N GLN A 71 1.70 -3.15 -14.49
CA GLN A 71 2.81 -3.03 -13.55
C GLN A 71 3.87 -2.11 -14.17
N ALA A 72 4.41 -1.19 -13.38
CA ALA A 72 5.49 -0.31 -13.81
C ALA A 72 6.60 -0.31 -12.76
N PRO A 73 7.86 -0.57 -13.12
CA PRO A 73 8.99 -0.45 -12.20
C PRO A 73 9.03 0.95 -11.57
N GLN A 74 9.42 1.02 -10.30
CA GLN A 74 9.54 2.26 -9.53
C GLN A 74 10.83 2.29 -8.73
N THR A 75 11.18 3.49 -8.26
CA THR A 75 12.25 3.71 -7.28
C THR A 75 11.64 4.05 -5.93
N ALA A 76 12.42 3.88 -4.86
CA ALA A 76 11.96 4.16 -3.49
C ALA A 76 11.51 5.63 -3.32
N THR A 77 12.13 6.54 -4.05
CA THR A 77 11.79 7.98 -4.08
C THR A 77 10.39 8.27 -4.61
N HIS A 78 9.74 7.33 -5.32
CA HIS A 78 8.37 7.48 -5.82
C HIS A 78 7.30 6.93 -4.87
N LEU A 79 7.70 6.28 -3.77
CA LEU A 79 6.80 5.86 -2.70
C LEU A 79 6.22 7.09 -2.00
N ARG A 80 4.95 6.98 -1.57
CA ARG A 80 4.23 8.05 -0.89
C ARG A 80 3.60 7.56 0.40
N VAL A 81 3.50 8.45 1.38
CA VAL A 81 2.61 8.23 2.52
C VAL A 81 1.18 8.04 2.00
N GLY A 82 0.50 7.02 2.52
CA GLY A 82 -0.84 6.62 2.07
C GLY A 82 -0.87 5.58 0.95
N ASP A 83 0.26 5.29 0.28
CA ASP A 83 0.33 4.14 -0.62
C ASP A 83 0.07 2.85 0.18
N TYR A 84 -0.76 1.95 -0.38
CA TYR A 84 -0.92 0.61 0.16
C TYR A 84 0.12 -0.29 -0.50
N VAL A 85 0.85 -1.07 0.28
CA VAL A 85 1.92 -1.92 -0.23
C VAL A 85 1.81 -3.34 0.29
N THR A 86 2.27 -4.28 -0.53
CA THR A 86 2.64 -5.63 -0.12
C THR A 86 4.15 -5.76 -0.25
N VAL A 87 4.81 -6.18 0.82
CA VAL A 87 6.26 -6.25 0.92
C VAL A 87 6.68 -7.68 1.21
N THR A 88 7.58 -8.22 0.40
CA THR A 88 8.33 -9.42 0.75
C THR A 88 9.54 -9.00 1.57
N ILE A 89 9.65 -9.49 2.80
CA ILE A 89 10.77 -9.15 3.69
C ILE A 89 11.65 -10.36 3.98
N GLU A 90 12.94 -10.11 4.08
CA GLU A 90 13.86 -10.92 4.87
C GLU A 90 13.81 -10.44 6.31
N SER A 91 13.29 -11.28 7.19
CA SER A 91 13.17 -10.98 8.62
C SER A 91 14.27 -11.66 9.43
N ARG A 92 14.91 -10.87 10.29
CA ARG A 92 15.78 -11.31 11.40
C ARG A 92 15.29 -10.65 12.70
N PRO A 93 15.61 -11.18 13.89
CA PRO A 93 15.26 -10.52 15.14
C PRO A 93 15.74 -9.07 15.15
N GLY A 94 14.81 -8.12 15.25
CA GLY A 94 15.09 -6.68 15.26
C GLY A 94 15.36 -6.03 13.90
N HIS A 95 15.31 -6.77 12.78
CA HIS A 95 15.65 -6.23 11.46
C HIS A 95 14.73 -6.78 10.36
N CYS A 96 14.08 -5.89 9.62
CA CYS A 96 13.23 -6.23 8.47
C CYS A 96 13.77 -5.53 7.22
N ARG A 97 14.23 -6.32 6.24
CA ARG A 97 14.74 -5.79 4.96
C ARG A 97 13.81 -6.19 3.83
N ALA A 98 13.41 -5.25 2.98
CA ALA A 98 12.59 -5.53 1.82
C ALA A 98 13.38 -6.19 0.69
N VAL A 99 12.85 -7.30 0.17
CA VAL A 99 13.28 -7.93 -1.08
C VAL A 99 12.48 -7.34 -2.25
N SER A 100 11.16 -7.24 -2.10
CA SER A 100 10.27 -6.64 -3.10
C SER A 100 9.14 -5.85 -2.45
N VAL A 101 8.65 -4.83 -3.16
CA VAL A 101 7.53 -3.98 -2.78
C VAL A 101 6.58 -3.85 -3.98
N THR A 102 5.36 -4.33 -3.81
CA THR A 102 4.26 -4.09 -4.74
C THR A 102 3.42 -2.94 -4.20
N VAL A 103 3.31 -1.87 -4.97
CA VAL A 103 2.63 -0.64 -4.58
C VAL A 103 1.28 -0.56 -5.27
N MET A 104 0.22 -0.33 -4.49
CA MET A 104 -1.08 0.08 -4.98
C MET A 104 -1.35 1.48 -4.46
N ARG A 105 -1.47 2.43 -5.39
CA ARG A 105 -1.81 3.81 -5.06
C ARG A 105 -3.32 3.97 -5.10
N PRO A 106 -3.99 4.26 -3.98
CA PRO A 106 -5.39 4.64 -4.02
C PRO A 106 -5.53 5.87 -4.90
N GLU A 107 -6.46 5.85 -5.85
CA GLU A 107 -6.89 7.09 -6.49
C GLU A 107 -7.46 7.98 -5.38
N THR A 108 -7.07 9.25 -5.35
CA THR A 108 -7.62 10.20 -4.38
C THR A 108 -9.14 10.12 -4.51
N ALA A 109 -9.82 9.70 -3.44
CA ALA A 109 -11.27 9.75 -3.41
C ALA A 109 -11.65 11.22 -3.64
N VAL A 110 -12.25 11.50 -4.80
CA VAL A 110 -13.00 12.75 -4.95
C VAL A 110 -14.00 12.73 -3.80
N PRO A 111 -13.97 13.69 -2.85
CA PRO A 111 -14.96 13.71 -1.80
C PRO A 111 -16.32 13.69 -2.49
N ALA A 112 -17.20 12.77 -2.08
CA ALA A 112 -18.56 12.74 -2.57
C ALA A 112 -19.09 14.17 -2.45
N ALA A 113 -19.39 14.81 -3.58
CA ALA A 113 -19.98 16.14 -3.56
C ALA A 113 -21.16 16.05 -2.60
N ALA A 114 -21.17 16.90 -1.57
CA ALA A 114 -22.26 17.00 -0.64
C ALA A 114 -23.52 17.28 -1.46
N GLY A 115 -24.25 16.21 -1.77
CA GLY A 115 -25.51 16.25 -2.46
C GLY A 115 -26.43 17.08 -1.59
N GLN A 116 -26.64 18.30 -2.03
CA GLN A 116 -27.55 19.28 -1.48
C GLN A 116 -28.94 18.64 -1.36
N GLN A 117 -29.26 18.05 -0.22
CA GLN A 117 -30.64 17.87 0.21
C GLN A 117 -31.16 19.24 0.67
N ALA A 118 -31.34 20.13 -0.30
CA ALA A 118 -32.14 21.33 -0.11
C ALA A 118 -33.61 20.94 -0.39
N GLY A 119 -34.38 20.87 0.70
CA GLY A 119 -35.81 21.22 0.75
C GLY A 119 -36.75 20.50 -0.21
N LEU A 120 -37.34 19.39 0.23
CA LEU A 120 -38.59 18.87 -0.33
C LEU A 120 -39.61 18.57 0.79
N PHE A 121 -39.76 19.48 1.76
CA PHE A 121 -40.94 19.48 2.63
C PHE A 121 -41.40 20.92 2.87
N GLY A 122 -42.37 21.33 2.05
CA GLY A 122 -43.10 22.58 2.19
C GLY A 122 -43.70 23.01 0.85
N GLN A 123 -44.98 22.72 0.63
CA GLN A 123 -46.02 23.63 0.08
C GLN A 123 -47.28 22.84 -0.36
N GLY A 124 -48.42 23.14 0.29
CA GLY A 124 -49.82 22.97 -0.18
C GLY A 124 -50.41 21.56 -0.22
N ARG A 125 -51.63 21.26 0.27
CA ARG A 125 -52.83 22.05 0.61
C ARG A 125 -53.54 21.43 1.81
#